data_AF-A0A228IN58-F1
#
_entry.id   AF-A0A228IN58-F1
#
_cell.length_a   1.000
_cell.length_b   1.000
_cell.length_c   1.000
_cell.angle_alpha   90.00
_cell.angle_beta   90.00
_cell.angle_gamma   90.00
#
_symmetry.space_group_name_H-M   'P 1'
#
loop_
_entity.id
_entity.type
_entity.pdbx_description
1 polymer ?
#
loop_
_entity_poly.entity_id
_entity_poly.type
_entity_poly.pdbx_seq_one_letter_code
_entity_poly.pdbx_strand_id
1 'polypeptide(L)' 'MTTPSERTAAVLRTRAFLMELSRPSVNAIPRDVASVAESLLRHYPSLADIELTCAMYPACWEMPVSSAKSGR' A
#
# COMPACT_ATOMS: atom_id res chain seq x y z
N MET A 1 -18.35 -8.53 -2.44
CA MET A 1 -17.14 -8.94 -1.69
C MET A 1 -15.93 -8.53 -2.50
N THR A 2 -14.84 -8.06 -1.87
CA THR A 2 -13.61 -7.72 -2.58
C THR A 2 -12.77 -8.96 -2.84
N THR A 3 -12.17 -9.04 -4.03
CA THR A 3 -11.24 -10.13 -4.39
C THR A 3 -9.90 -9.97 -3.65
N PRO A 4 -9.08 -11.04 -3.55
CA PRO A 4 -7.73 -10.94 -2.98
C PRO A 4 -6.86 -9.90 -3.69
N SER A 5 -6.90 -9.83 -5.03
CA SER A 5 -6.14 -8.85 -5.81
C SER A 5 -6.65 -7.41 -5.59
N GLU A 6 -7.97 -7.21 -5.48
CA GLU A 6 -8.55 -5.91 -5.12
C GLU A 6 -8.12 -5.46 -3.72
N ARG A 7 -8.05 -6.39 -2.75
CA ARG A 7 -7.60 -6.11 -1.39
C ARG A 7 -6.12 -5.71 -1.37
N THR A 8 -5.26 -6.45 -2.05
CA THR A 8 -3.84 -6.10 -2.21
C THR A 8 -3.69 -4.71 -2.82
N ALA A 9 -4.41 -4.43 -3.92
CA ALA A 9 -4.35 -3.15 -4.60
C ALA A 9 -4.86 -1.99 -3.72
N ALA A 10 -5.90 -2.22 -2.90
CA ALA A 10 -6.38 -1.23 -1.95
C ALA A 10 -5.32 -0.91 -0.88
N VAL A 11 -4.73 -1.94 -0.26
CA VAL A 11 -3.70 -1.74 0.77
C VAL A 11 -2.49 -1.00 0.20
N LEU A 12 -1.95 -1.45 -0.94
CA LEU A 12 -0.77 -0.80 -1.53
C LEU A 12 -1.03 0.67 -1.93
N ARG A 13 -2.22 0.97 -2.47
CA ARG A 13 -2.61 2.35 -2.80
C ARG A 13 -2.75 3.22 -1.57
N THR A 14 -3.38 2.71 -0.50
CA THR A 14 -3.48 3.45 0.77
C THR A 14 -2.09 3.73 1.34
N ARG A 15 -1.17 2.76 1.31
CA ARG A 15 0.20 3.00 1.78
C ARG A 15 0.87 4.12 0.97
N ALA A 16 0.76 4.09 -0.35
CA ALA A 16 1.31 5.12 -1.22
C ALA A 16 0.74 6.51 -0.91
N PHE A 17 -0.59 6.60 -0.70
CA PHE A 17 -1.26 7.83 -0.29
C PHE A 17 -0.76 8.34 1.07
N LEU A 18 -0.58 7.45 2.06
CA LEU A 18 -0.03 7.84 3.36
C LEU A 18 1.41 8.34 3.24
N MET A 19 2.24 7.75 2.36
CA MET A 19 3.61 8.23 2.09
C MET A 19 3.62 9.61 1.43
N GLU A 20 2.60 9.93 0.63
CA GLU A 20 2.42 11.25 0.07
C GLU A 20 2.05 12.24 1.18
N LEU A 21 1.01 11.95 1.97
CA LEU A 21 0.58 12.80 3.08
C LEU A 21 1.68 13.02 4.13
N SER A 22 2.55 12.05 4.38
CA SER A 22 3.63 12.19 5.35
C SER A 22 4.77 13.11 4.89
N ARG A 23 4.67 13.78 3.72
CA ARG A 23 5.67 14.71 3.17
C ARG A 23 5.18 16.16 3.29
N PRO A 24 5.43 16.85 4.42
CA PRO A 24 4.82 18.14 4.72
C PRO A 24 5.27 19.28 3.80
N SER A 25 6.44 19.12 3.14
CA SER A 25 6.99 20.12 2.22
C SER A 25 6.36 20.08 0.83
N VAL A 26 5.68 18.98 0.47
CA VAL A 26 5.07 18.79 -0.86
C VAL A 26 3.57 19.08 -0.83
N ASN A 27 2.93 18.89 0.33
CA ASN A 27 1.48 18.97 0.48
C ASN A 27 1.08 20.12 1.40
N ALA A 28 0.17 20.98 0.93
CA ALA A 28 -0.40 22.08 1.70
C ALA A 28 -1.41 21.59 2.75
N ILE A 29 -1.05 20.54 3.49
CA ILE A 29 -1.88 19.93 4.53
C ILE A 29 -1.41 20.34 5.93
N PRO A 30 -2.32 20.34 6.92
CA PRO A 30 -1.96 20.55 8.32
C PRO A 30 -0.89 19.57 8.84
N ARG A 31 0.00 20.04 9.72
CA ARG A 31 1.12 19.26 10.28
C ARG A 31 0.67 18.04 11.08
N ASP A 32 -0.45 18.14 11.78
CA ASP A 32 -1.08 17.05 12.52
C ASP A 32 -1.52 15.92 11.57
N VAL A 33 -2.11 16.24 10.42
CA VAL A 33 -2.47 15.24 9.40
C VAL A 33 -1.23 14.50 8.88
N ALA A 34 -0.15 15.23 8.58
CA ALA A 34 1.10 14.61 8.14
C ALA A 34 1.71 13.70 9.22
N SER A 35 1.65 14.12 10.50
CA SER A 35 2.13 13.32 11.63
C SER A 35 1.30 12.05 11.85
N VAL A 36 -0.03 12.13 11.68
CA VAL A 36 -0.91 10.95 11.74
C VAL A 36 -0.57 9.98 10.61
N ALA A 37 -0.37 10.47 9.38
CA ALA A 37 0.01 9.63 8.24
C ALA A 37 1.34 8.90 8.48
N GLU A 38 2.35 9.60 9.02
CA GLU A 38 3.63 9.01 9.42
C GLU A 38 3.45 7.92 10.49
N SER A 39 2.58 8.17 11.48
CA SER A 39 2.31 7.18 12.53
C SER A 39 1.62 5.93 12.01
N LEU A 40 0.64 6.08 11.10
CA LEU A 40 -0.03 4.96 10.46
C LEU A 40 0.96 4.12 9.63
N LEU A 41 1.86 4.75 8.87
CA LEU A 41 2.86 4.05 8.05
C LEU A 41 3.75 3.09 8.83
N ARG A 42 4.02 3.35 10.11
CA ARG A 42 4.84 2.45 10.96
C ARG A 42 4.23 1.05 11.13
N HIS A 43 2.92 0.94 11.01
CA HIS A 43 2.18 -0.31 11.24
C HIS A 43 1.36 -0.76 10.04
N TYR A 44 1.40 0.01 8.95
CA TYR A 44 0.61 -0.28 7.76
C TYR A 44 1.37 -1.25 6.85
N PRO A 45 0.73 -2.33 6.34
CA PRO A 45 1.42 -3.36 5.57
C PRO A 45 2.19 -2.80 4.37
N SER A 46 3.45 -3.17 4.25
CA SER A 46 4.28 -2.93 3.07
C SER A 46 4.07 -4.00 2.00
N LEU A 47 4.68 -3.79 0.83
CA LEU A 47 4.70 -4.81 -0.23
C LEU A 47 5.31 -6.13 0.27
N ALA A 48 6.42 -6.05 1.01
CA ALA A 48 7.10 -7.22 1.55
C ALA A 48 6.22 -7.99 2.56
N ASP A 49 5.43 -7.29 3.37
CA ASP A 49 4.50 -7.92 4.32
C ASP A 49 3.38 -8.67 3.57
N ILE A 50 2.88 -8.10 2.46
CA ILE A 50 1.88 -8.77 1.61
C ILE A 50 2.50 -9.96 0.88
N GLU A 51 3.72 -9.83 0.35
CA GLU A 51 4.45 -10.93 -0.30
C GLU A 51 4.59 -12.14 0.63
N LEU A 52 5.04 -11.89 1.86
CA LEU A 52 5.22 -12.93 2.88
C LEU A 52 3.90 -13.60 3.25
N THR A 53 2.83 -12.81 3.43
CA THR A 53 1.52 -13.34 3.86
C THR A 53 0.71 -13.96 2.72
N CYS A 54 0.94 -13.57 1.47
CA CYS A 54 0.28 -14.13 0.29
C CYS A 54 0.58 -15.62 0.11
N ALA A 55 1.82 -16.03 0.40
CA ALA A 55 2.22 -17.44 0.35
C ALA A 55 1.45 -18.31 1.38
N MET A 56 1.10 -17.73 2.53
CA MET A 56 0.41 -18.43 3.63
C MET A 56 -1.11 -18.34 3.52
N TYR A 57 -1.64 -17.24 2.96
CA TYR A 57 -3.08 -16.94 2.93
C TYR A 57 -3.54 -16.46 1.53
N PRO A 58 -3.52 -17.33 0.50
CA PRO A 58 -3.87 -16.96 -0.87
C PRO A 58 -5.36 -16.57 -1.04
N ALA A 59 -6.25 -16.98 -0.12
CA ALA A 59 -7.62 -16.50 -0.09
C ALA A 59 -7.74 -15.04 0.41
N CYS A 60 -6.71 -14.52 1.08
CA CYS A 60 -6.66 -13.17 1.63
C CYS A 60 -5.87 -12.22 0.75
N TRP A 61 -4.82 -12.68 0.06
CA TRP A 61 -3.96 -11.81 -0.72
C TRP A 61 -3.62 -12.46 -2.05
N GLU A 62 -3.54 -11.63 -3.07
CA GLU A 62 -2.98 -12.02 -4.36
C GLU A 62 -1.99 -10.94 -4.78
N MET A 63 -0.78 -11.34 -5.16
CA MET A 63 0.25 -10.41 -5.59
C MET A 63 -0.14 -9.75 -6.92
N PRO A 64 0.13 -8.45 -7.11
CA PRO A 64 -0.09 -7.82 -8.40
C PRO A 64 0.76 -8.55 -9.43
N VAL A 65 0.15 -8.99 -10.53
CA VAL A 65 0.92 -9.48 -11.66
C VAL A 65 1.82 -8.34 -12.13
N SER A 66 3.14 -8.53 -12.04
CA SER A 66 4.07 -7.62 -12.70
C SER A 66 3.72 -7.65 -14.18
N SER A 67 3.07 -6.59 -14.66
CA SER A 67 3.03 -6.24 -16.07
C SER A 67 4.48 -5.91 -16.47
N ALA A 68 5.32 -6.93 -16.57
CA ALA A 68 6.48 -6.86 -17.42
C ALA A 68 5.89 -6.59 -18.80
N LYS A 69 6.04 -5.36 -19.29
CA LYS A 69 5.69 -4.99 -20.66
C LYS A 69 6.28 -6.09 -21.55
N SER A 70 5.41 -6.95 -22.08
CA SER A 70 5.76 -7.85 -23.17
C SER A 70 6.17 -6.93 -24.31
N GLY A 71 7.47 -6.80 -24.51
CA GLY A 71 8.01 -6.09 -25.66
C GLY A 71 7.37 -6.65 -26.92
N ARG A 72 6.76 -5.77 -27.70
CA ARG A 72 6.64 -5.89 -29.15
C ARG A 72 7.37 -4.70 -29.74
#